data_AF-A0A1J5PDI3-F1
#
_entry.id   AF-A0A1J5PDI3-F1
#
_cell.length_a   1.000
_cell.length_b   1.000
_cell.length_c   1.000
_cell.angle_alpha   90.00
_cell.angle_beta   90.00
_cell.angle_gamma   90.00
#
_symmetry.space_group_name_H-M   'P 1'
#
loop_
_entity.id
_entity.type
_entity.pdbx_description
1 polymer ?
#
loop_
_entity_poly.entity_id
_entity_poly.type
_entity_poly.pdbx_seq_one_letter_code
_entity_poly.pdbx_strand_id
1 'polypeptide(L)' 'MRAFSQAAGVEYISAWRALCDGEGCLTRVGPTADDVVTTDIVHLSDAGSRFLIETIKGSLFRPR' A
#
# COMPACT_ATOMS: atom_id res chain seq x y z
N MET A 1 8.18 2.77 -11.85
CA MET A 1 9.14 2.43 -10.77
C MET A 1 9.68 1.01 -10.84
N ARG A 2 8.87 -0.04 -11.02
CA ARG A 2 9.35 -1.44 -11.07
C ARG A 2 10.62 -1.68 -11.90
N ALA A 3 10.57 -1.36 -13.21
CA ALA A 3 11.70 -1.61 -14.11
C ALA A 3 12.97 -0.86 -13.68
N PHE A 4 12.82 0.41 -13.27
CA PHE A 4 13.91 1.22 -12.75
C PHE A 4 14.53 0.61 -11.49
N SER A 5 13.71 0.26 -10.50
CA SER A 5 14.18 -0.34 -9.23
C SER A 5 14.92 -1.65 -9.48
N GLN A 6 14.40 -2.51 -10.37
CA GLN A 6 15.05 -3.76 -10.75
C GLN A 6 16.40 -3.52 -11.44
N ALA A 7 16.47 -2.56 -12.37
CA ALA A 7 17.72 -2.18 -13.02
C ALA A 7 18.76 -1.59 -12.04
N ALA A 8 18.29 -0.91 -10.99
CA ALA A 8 19.13 -0.38 -9.92
C ALA A 8 19.50 -1.41 -8.83
N GLY A 9 19.07 -2.68 -8.96
CA GLY A 9 19.38 -3.73 -8.00
C GLY A 9 18.67 -3.59 -6.65
N VAL A 10 17.54 -2.87 -6.59
CA VAL A 10 16.74 -2.68 -5.37
C VAL A 10 15.37 -3.35 -5.49
N GLU A 11 14.84 -3.81 -4.36
CA GLU A 11 13.51 -4.40 -4.32
C GLU A 11 12.42 -3.34 -4.59
N TYR A 12 11.39 -3.75 -5.33
CA TYR A 12 10.23 -2.90 -5.60
C TYR A 12 8.96 -3.53 -5.07
N ILE A 13 8.35 -2.85 -4.11
CA ILE A 13 7.04 -3.17 -3.55
C ILE A 13 6.02 -2.17 -4.13
N SER A 14 4.94 -2.68 -4.70
CA SER A 14 3.94 -1.88 -5.41
C SER A 14 2.77 -1.53 -4.49
N ALA A 15 2.78 -0.34 -3.89
CA ALA A 15 1.64 0.15 -3.07
C ALA A 15 0.31 0.11 -3.85
N TRP A 16 0.33 0.44 -5.14
CA TRP A 16 -0.85 0.32 -6.01
C TRP A 16 -1.46 -1.09 -6.03
N ARG A 17 -0.62 -2.14 -6.06
CA ARG A 17 -1.12 -3.53 -6.08
C ARG A 17 -1.50 -4.04 -4.69
N ALA A 18 -1.08 -3.35 -3.64
CA ALA A 18 -1.53 -3.62 -2.28
C ALA A 18 -2.88 -2.96 -1.99
N LEU A 19 -3.19 -1.84 -2.65
CA LEU A 19 -4.41 -1.06 -2.45
C LEU A 19 -5.46 -1.25 -3.56
N CYS A 20 -5.11 -1.87 -4.68
CA CYS A 20 -5.99 -2.04 -5.83
C CYS A 20 -5.85 -3.43 -6.47
N ASP A 21 -6.94 -3.89 -7.06
CA ASP A 21 -7.05 -5.14 -7.81
C ASP A 21 -7.89 -4.96 -9.10
N GLY A 22 -8.46 -6.05 -9.62
CA GLY A 22 -9.27 -6.02 -10.85
C GLY A 22 -10.65 -5.37 -10.68
N GLU A 23 -11.13 -5.20 -9.45
CA GLU A 23 -12.43 -4.60 -9.15
C GLU A 23 -12.33 -3.10 -8.86
N GLY A 24 -11.14 -2.62 -8.48
CA GLY A 24 -10.89 -1.21 -8.23
C GLY A 24 -9.83 -0.99 -7.17
N CYS A 25 -9.94 0.12 -6.45
CA CYS A 25 -9.05 0.48 -5.34
C CYS A 25 -9.83 0.59 -4.04
N LEU A 26 -9.18 0.21 -2.93
CA LEU A 26 -9.74 0.27 -1.60
C LEU A 26 -10.00 1.72 -1.19
N THR A 27 -11.25 2.02 -0.83
CA THR A 27 -11.66 3.37 -0.41
C THR A 27 -11.68 3.55 1.11
N ARG A 28 -11.94 2.47 1.87
CA ARG A 28 -11.97 2.46 3.34
C ARG A 28 -11.65 1.07 3.91
N VAL A 29 -11.11 1.03 5.12
CA VAL A 29 -10.72 -0.22 5.83
C VAL A 29 -11.71 -0.64 6.93
N GLY A 30 -12.76 0.17 7.15
CA GLY A 30 -13.72 0.01 8.24
C GLY A 30 -15.03 0.76 7.98
N PRO A 31 -15.96 0.77 8.95
CA PRO A 31 -17.32 1.29 8.76
C PRO A 31 -17.45 2.80 8.98
N THR A 32 -16.44 3.49 9.52
CA THR A 32 -16.54 4.91 9.91
C THR A 32 -15.91 5.83 8.88
N ALA A 33 -16.19 7.13 8.99
CA ALA A 33 -15.58 8.15 8.13
C ALA A 33 -14.05 8.26 8.33
N ASP A 34 -13.56 7.91 9.52
CA ASP A 34 -12.11 7.95 9.84
C ASP A 34 -11.35 6.77 9.22
N ASP A 35 -12.05 5.77 8.68
CA ASP A 35 -11.46 4.59 8.06
C ASP A 35 -11.15 4.77 6.57
N VAL A 36 -11.30 5.97 6.01
CA VAL A 36 -10.92 6.26 4.62
C VAL A 36 -9.43 6.01 4.40
N VAL A 37 -9.04 5.52 3.22
CA VAL A 37 -7.64 5.18 2.93
C VAL A 37 -6.76 6.41 2.69
N THR A 38 -7.34 7.52 2.21
CA THR A 38 -6.61 8.75 1.91
C THR A 38 -7.21 9.96 2.63
N THR A 39 -6.34 10.89 3.01
CA THR A 39 -6.73 12.19 3.62
C THR A 39 -7.12 13.20 2.53
N ASP A 40 -6.43 13.16 1.40
CA ASP A 40 -6.69 13.96 0.21
C ASP A 40 -6.52 13.08 -1.05
N ILE A 41 -6.23 13.68 -2.21
CA ILE A 41 -6.07 12.93 -3.47
C ILE A 41 -4.71 12.22 -3.60
N VAL A 42 -3.78 12.39 -2.65
CA VAL A 42 -2.40 11.83 -2.69
C VAL A 42 -2.01 11.09 -1.41
N HIS A 43 -2.29 11.66 -0.24
CA HIS A 43 -1.75 11.18 1.04
C HIS A 43 -2.62 10.10 1.67
N LEU A 44 -1.99 9.02 2.15
CA LEU A 44 -2.67 8.03 2.97
C LEU A 44 -3.07 8.63 4.32
N SER A 45 -4.24 8.24 4.80
CA SER A 45 -4.62 8.45 6.20
C SER A 45 -3.83 7.52 7.12
N ASP A 46 -3.97 7.70 8.43
CA ASP A 46 -3.45 6.75 9.42
C ASP A 46 -3.95 5.32 9.18
N ALA A 47 -5.24 5.17 8.85
CA ALA A 47 -5.87 3.89 8.58
C ALA A 47 -5.32 3.25 7.29
N GLY A 48 -5.18 4.05 6.21
CA GLY A 48 -4.60 3.59 4.94
C GLY A 48 -3.12 3.21 5.05
N SER A 49 -2.33 3.98 5.80
CA SER A 49 -0.91 3.68 6.04
C SER A 49 -0.73 2.39 6.83
N ARG A 50 -1.50 2.20 7.92
CA ARG A 50 -1.50 0.94 8.68
C ARG A 50 -1.86 -0.25 7.80
N PHE A 51 -2.93 -0.14 7.01
CA PHE A 51 -3.33 -1.19 6.09
C PHE A 51 -2.20 -1.54 5.12
N LEU A 52 -1.61 -0.54 4.45
CA LEU A 52 -0.53 -0.77 3.50
C LEU A 52 0.65 -1.52 4.14
N ILE A 53 1.13 -1.06 5.30
CA ILE A 53 2.25 -1.70 6.00
C ILE A 53 1.91 -3.14 6.38
N GLU A 54 0.71 -3.38 6.93
CA GLU A 54 0.27 -4.73 7.28
C GLU A 54 0.19 -5.65 6.06
N THR A 55 -0.22 -5.14 4.90
CA THR A 55 -0.25 -5.90 3.64
C THR A 55 1.16 -6.24 3.14
N ILE A 56 2.12 -5.32 3.25
CA ILE A 56 3.47 -5.50 2.67
C ILE A 56 4.53 -5.99 3.66
N LYS A 57 4.20 -6.12 4.96
CA LYS A 57 5.17 -6.45 6.01
C LYS A 57 5.96 -7.74 5.73
N GLY A 58 5.35 -8.73 5.08
CA GLY A 58 6.03 -9.98 4.70
C GLY A 58 7.12 -9.79 3.63
N SER A 59 7.04 -8.72 2.84
CA SER A 59 8.09 -8.33 1.90
C SER A 59 9.19 -7.49 2.57
N LEU A 60 8.86 -6.73 3.62
CA LEU A 60 9.81 -5.90 4.36
C LEU A 60 10.65 -6.70 5.38
N PHE A 61 10.00 -7.59 6.11
CA PHE A 61 10.60 -8.33 7.22
C PHE A 61 10.65 -9.82 6.86
N ARG A 62 11.63 -10.21 6.04
CA ARG A 62 11.90 -11.63 5.81
C ARG A 62 12.59 -12.22 7.04
N PRO A 63 12.15 -13.39 7.55
CA PRO A 63 12.95 -14.16 8.50
C PRO A 63 14.31 -14.46 7.86
N ARG A 64 15.39 -14.29 8.63
CA ARG A 64 16.72 -14.73 8.21
C ARG A 64 16.80 -16.25 8.19
#